data_AF-A0A9N9Y4B3-F1
#
_entry.id   AF-A0A9N9Y4B3-F1
#
_cell.length_a   1.000
_cell.length_b   1.000
_cell.length_c   1.000
_cell.angle_alpha   90.00
_cell.angle_beta   90.00
_cell.angle_gamma   90.00
#
_symmetry.space_group_name_H-M   'P 1'
#
loop_
_entity.id
_entity.type
_entity.pdbx_description
1 polymer ?
#
loop_
_entity_poly.entity_id
_entity_poly.type
_entity_poly.pdbx_seq_one_letter_code
_entity_poly.pdbx_strand_id
1 'polypeptide(L)'
;MDNGATMTVEITIDGDGGAVFDFTGTSPQMHGNMNAPPAITYSAIIYMLRLLIGTDIPLNQGCLSAVDVVIPEGTFLNPSPGAAVACGNTHTSQRLADLLLQAFEAASGSQGYI
;
A
#
# COMPACT_ATOMS: atom_id res chain seq x y z
N MET A 1 1.07 0.33 -14.00
CA MET A 1 -0.07 1.26 -14.16
C MET A 1 -0.30 1.54 -15.63
N ASP A 2 -1.49 1.99 -16.05
CA ASP A 2 -1.85 2.17 -17.47
C ASP A 2 -1.02 3.26 -18.18
N ASN A 3 -0.32 4.08 -17.41
CA ASN A 3 0.58 5.14 -17.89
C ASN A 3 2.07 4.72 -17.90
N GLY A 4 2.37 3.43 -17.75
CA GLY A 4 3.74 2.90 -17.72
C GLY A 4 4.47 3.05 -16.38
N ALA A 5 3.86 3.67 -15.36
CA ALA A 5 4.46 3.72 -14.03
C ALA A 5 4.39 2.35 -13.32
N THR A 6 5.45 2.05 -12.58
CA THR A 6 5.58 0.84 -11.75
C THR A 6 5.22 1.15 -10.31
N MET A 7 4.37 0.30 -9.72
CA MET A 7 4.04 0.31 -8.30
C MET A 7 4.45 -1.03 -7.72
N THR A 8 5.26 -1.00 -6.66
CA THR A 8 5.84 -2.20 -6.07
C THR A 8 5.53 -2.23 -4.58
N VAL A 9 5.32 -3.42 -4.04
CA VAL A 9 5.28 -3.65 -2.60
C VAL A 9 6.00 -4.95 -2.28
N GLU A 10 6.90 -4.90 -1.31
CA GLU A 10 7.44 -6.07 -0.62
C GLU A 10 6.82 -6.13 0.76
N ILE A 11 6.31 -7.30 1.15
CA ILE A 11 5.64 -7.50 2.43
C ILE A 11 6.41 -8.55 3.20
N THR A 12 6.97 -8.14 4.34
CA THR A 12 7.62 -9.04 5.30
C THR A 12 6.69 -9.20 6.50
N ILE A 13 6.48 -10.43 6.96
CA ILE A 13 5.68 -10.73 8.16
C ILE A 13 6.60 -11.42 9.17
N ASP A 14 6.70 -10.83 10.35
CA ASP A 14 7.50 -11.35 11.45
C ASP A 14 6.71 -12.39 12.24
N GLY A 15 7.43 -13.33 12.87
CA GLY A 15 6.82 -14.44 13.61
C GLY A 15 6.07 -14.02 14.88
N ASP A 16 6.23 -12.78 15.34
CA ASP A 16 5.55 -12.17 16.48
C ASP A 16 4.32 -11.34 16.09
N GLY A 17 3.97 -11.30 14.79
CA GLY A 17 2.83 -10.59 14.25
C GLY A 17 3.14 -9.18 13.74
N GLY A 18 4.41 -8.75 13.74
CA GLY A 18 4.86 -7.56 13.03
C GLY A 18 4.76 -7.71 11.50
N ALA A 19 4.60 -6.60 10.78
CA ALA A 19 4.66 -6.59 9.33
C ALA A 19 5.32 -5.32 8.79
N VAL A 20 6.16 -5.46 7.76
CA VAL A 20 6.80 -4.36 7.04
C VAL A 20 6.28 -4.33 5.60
N PHE A 21 5.76 -3.18 5.18
CA PHE A 21 5.33 -2.91 3.82
C PHE A 21 6.31 -1.95 3.16
N ASP A 22 7.15 -2.44 2.25
CA ASP A 22 8.16 -1.64 1.56
C ASP A 22 7.75 -1.34 0.13
N PHE A 23 7.54 -0.06 -0.18
CA PHE A 23 7.20 0.45 -1.51
C PHE A 23 8.41 0.87 -2.33
N THR A 24 9.63 0.52 -1.91
CA THR A 24 10.86 0.73 -2.67
C THR A 24 10.77 0.11 -4.06
N GLY A 25 11.26 0.85 -5.07
CA GLY A 25 11.11 0.49 -6.48
C GLY A 25 9.83 1.04 -7.14
N THR A 26 8.92 1.66 -6.37
CA THR A 26 7.82 2.46 -6.93
C THR A 26 8.37 3.63 -7.74
N SER A 27 7.73 3.93 -8.88
CA SER A 27 8.18 4.98 -9.79
C SER A 27 8.19 6.38 -9.15
N PRO A 28 9.07 7.28 -9.64
CA PRO A 28 9.06 8.68 -9.24
C PRO A 28 7.70 9.35 -9.42
N GLN A 29 7.52 10.48 -8.74
CA GLN A 29 6.33 11.31 -8.87
C GLN A 29 6.05 11.65 -10.34
N MET A 30 4.78 11.66 -10.68
CA MET A 30 4.31 11.87 -12.04
C MET A 30 4.00 13.36 -12.27
N HIS A 31 4.15 13.80 -13.51
CA HIS A 31 3.72 15.15 -13.92
C HIS A 31 2.18 15.27 -13.99
N GLY A 32 1.48 14.12 -14.04
CA GLY A 32 0.02 14.03 -14.05
C GLY A 32 -0.60 14.06 -12.65
N ASN A 33 -1.91 13.84 -12.58
CA ASN A 33 -2.70 13.94 -11.34
C ASN A 33 -2.87 12.59 -10.59
N MET A 34 -2.14 11.54 -10.98
CA MET A 34 -2.18 10.21 -10.36
C MET A 34 -1.25 10.07 -9.14
N ASN A 35 -0.59 11.15 -8.70
CA ASN A 35 0.14 11.10 -7.44
C ASN A 35 -0.83 10.97 -6.27
N ALA A 36 -0.44 10.25 -5.23
CA ALA A 36 -1.21 10.04 -4.02
C ALA A 36 -0.36 10.43 -2.80
N PRO A 37 -0.90 11.19 -1.83
CA PRO A 37 -0.19 11.44 -0.59
C PRO A 37 -0.04 10.13 0.21
N PRO A 38 0.98 10.00 1.07
CA PRO A 38 1.25 8.78 1.84
C PRO A 38 0.04 8.25 2.61
N ALA A 39 -0.85 9.14 3.06
CA ALA A 39 -2.09 8.79 3.76
C ALA A 39 -3.00 7.81 2.98
N ILE A 40 -2.96 7.84 1.65
CA ILE A 40 -3.71 6.90 0.80
C ILE A 40 -3.12 5.50 0.91
N THR A 41 -1.79 5.40 1.00
CA THR A 41 -1.11 4.13 1.20
C THR A 41 -1.47 3.48 2.53
N TYR A 42 -1.41 4.24 3.61
CA TYR A 42 -1.85 3.76 4.93
C TYR A 42 -3.32 3.33 4.92
N SER A 43 -4.19 4.10 4.27
CA SER A 43 -5.62 3.79 4.18
C SER A 43 -5.88 2.47 3.42
N ALA A 44 -5.16 2.21 2.33
CA ALA A 44 -5.28 0.98 1.57
C ALA A 44 -4.79 -0.24 2.36
N ILE A 45 -3.70 -0.11 3.13
CA ILE A 45 -3.21 -1.18 4.02
C ILE A 45 -4.26 -1.50 5.09
N ILE A 46 -4.81 -0.50 5.77
CA ILE A 46 -5.87 -0.71 6.77
C ILE A 46 -7.09 -1.38 6.15
N TYR A 47 -7.50 -0.93 4.96
CA TYR A 47 -8.62 -1.53 4.24
C TYR A 47 -8.39 -3.00 3.93
N MET A 48 -7.22 -3.35 3.39
CA MET A 48 -6.85 -4.74 3.10
C MET A 48 -6.82 -5.60 4.38
N LEU A 49 -6.21 -5.12 5.47
CA LEU A 49 -6.18 -5.85 6.74
C LEU A 49 -7.58 -6.15 7.28
N ARG A 50 -8.51 -5.19 7.14
CA ARG A 50 -9.93 -5.39 7.50
C ARG A 50 -10.58 -6.50 6.69
N LEU A 51 -10.29 -6.58 5.39
CA LEU A 51 -10.81 -7.63 4.54
C LEU A 51 -10.28 -9.01 4.95
N LEU A 52 -8.97 -9.12 5.28
CA LEU A 52 -8.35 -10.39 5.66
C LEU A 52 -8.77 -10.88 7.04
N ILE A 53 -8.85 -9.98 8.02
CA ILE A 53 -9.15 -10.36 9.40
C ILE A 53 -10.65 -10.65 9.57
N GLY A 54 -11.51 -10.17 8.67
CA GLY A 54 -12.95 -10.45 8.70
C GLY A 54 -13.67 -9.93 9.95
N THR A 55 -13.03 -9.01 10.70
CA THR A 55 -13.60 -8.37 11.88
C THR A 55 -13.46 -6.85 11.78
N ASP A 56 -14.30 -6.13 12.54
CA ASP A 56 -14.20 -4.68 12.67
C ASP A 56 -12.91 -4.31 13.40
N ILE A 57 -11.82 -4.13 12.63
CA ILE A 57 -10.60 -3.53 13.15
C ILE A 57 -10.96 -2.10 13.57
N PRO A 58 -10.84 -1.75 14.87
CA PRO A 58 -11.03 -0.37 15.29
C PRO A 58 -10.01 0.48 14.55
N LEU A 59 -10.50 1.49 13.80
CA LEU A 59 -9.69 2.37 12.96
C LEU A 59 -8.83 3.31 13.83
N ASN A 60 -7.86 2.76 14.56
CA ASN A 60 -6.96 3.53 15.41
C ASN A 60 -5.50 3.17 15.10
N GLN A 61 -4.60 4.13 15.33
CA GLN A 61 -3.15 3.99 15.17
C GLN A 61 -2.57 2.81 15.98
N GLY A 62 -3.26 2.37 17.04
CA GLY A 62 -2.86 1.21 17.84
C GLY A 62 -2.85 -0.10 17.05
N CYS A 63 -3.69 -0.26 16.03
CA CYS A 63 -3.70 -1.46 15.19
C CYS A 63 -2.58 -1.46 14.13
N LEU A 64 -2.00 -0.29 13.83
CA LEU A 64 -0.81 -0.14 13.00
C LEU A 64 0.48 -0.13 13.83
N SER A 65 0.41 -0.26 15.15
CA SER A 65 1.62 -0.25 16.00
C SER A 65 2.59 -1.39 15.69
N ALA A 66 2.11 -2.47 15.06
CA ALA A 66 2.88 -3.59 14.56
C ALA A 66 3.12 -3.55 13.04
N VAL A 67 2.74 -2.46 12.36
CA VAL A 67 2.86 -2.31 10.90
C VAL A 67 3.79 -1.14 10.57
N ASP A 68 4.97 -1.47 10.07
CA ASP A 68 5.90 -0.49 9.51
C ASP A 68 5.66 -0.31 8.01
N VAL A 69 5.71 0.94 7.54
CA VAL A 69 5.46 1.26 6.13
C VAL A 69 6.58 2.14 5.60
N VAL A 70 7.31 1.65 4.60
CA VAL A 70 8.38 2.38 3.91
C VAL A 70 7.83 2.94 2.60
N ILE A 71 7.72 4.26 2.52
CA ILE A 71 7.25 4.96 1.31
C ILE A 71 8.31 6.00 0.90
N PRO A 72 9.22 5.67 -0.04
CA PRO A 72 10.32 6.56 -0.39
C PRO A 72 9.82 7.92 -0.90
N GLU A 73 10.41 9.01 -0.38
CA GLU A 73 10.13 10.37 -0.84
C GLU A 73 10.41 10.55 -2.34
N GLY A 74 9.62 11.39 -2.99
CA GLY A 74 9.75 11.67 -4.42
C GLY A 74 9.17 10.60 -5.34
N THR A 75 8.54 9.55 -4.79
CA THR A 75 7.71 8.60 -5.54
C THR A 75 6.31 9.15 -5.74
N PHE A 76 5.52 8.58 -6.65
CA PHE A 76 4.12 9.02 -6.80
C PHE A 76 3.22 8.63 -5.60
N LEU A 77 3.70 7.80 -4.67
CA LEU A 77 3.04 7.48 -3.40
C LEU A 77 3.51 8.36 -2.22
N ASN A 78 4.61 9.10 -2.39
CA ASN A 78 5.09 10.12 -1.48
C ASN A 78 5.65 11.32 -2.27
N PRO A 79 4.78 12.04 -3.01
CA PRO A 79 5.20 13.07 -3.94
C PRO A 79 5.61 14.35 -3.20
N SER A 80 6.42 15.19 -3.87
CA SER A 80 6.76 16.51 -3.33
C SER A 80 5.52 17.38 -3.07
N PRO A 81 5.55 18.27 -2.07
CA PRO A 81 4.52 19.29 -1.90
C PRO A 81 4.26 20.04 -3.22
N GLY A 82 2.98 20.20 -3.58
CA GLY A 82 2.57 20.87 -4.82
C GLY A 82 2.37 19.95 -6.04
N ALA A 83 2.66 18.66 -5.94
CA ALA A 83 2.28 17.70 -6.98
C ALA A 83 0.76 17.58 -7.12
N ALA A 84 0.27 17.36 -8.34
CA ALA A 84 -1.16 17.16 -8.59
C ALA A 84 -1.61 15.77 -8.07
N VAL A 85 -2.64 15.76 -7.22
CA VAL A 85 -3.14 14.54 -6.53
C VAL A 85 -4.61 14.21 -6.81
N ALA A 86 -5.26 14.93 -7.74
CA ALA A 86 -6.71 14.84 -7.94
C ALA A 86 -7.23 13.43 -8.29
N CYS A 87 -6.43 12.60 -8.98
CA CYS A 87 -6.75 11.21 -9.31
C CYS A 87 -6.06 10.20 -8.39
N GLY A 88 -5.22 10.64 -7.43
CA GLY A 88 -4.57 9.76 -6.47
C GLY A 88 -5.57 8.99 -5.60
N ASN A 89 -6.65 9.66 -5.20
CA ASN A 89 -7.66 9.07 -4.30
C ASN A 89 -8.62 8.11 -5.00
N THR A 90 -8.78 8.21 -6.33
CA THR A 90 -9.75 7.39 -7.07
C THR A 90 -9.06 6.27 -7.84
N HIS A 91 -8.04 6.58 -8.64
CA HIS A 91 -7.39 5.59 -9.50
C HIS A 91 -6.22 4.91 -8.78
N THR A 92 -5.35 5.69 -8.15
CA THR A 92 -4.15 5.13 -7.50
C THR A 92 -4.51 4.30 -6.28
N SER A 93 -5.50 4.72 -5.49
CA SER A 93 -6.03 3.94 -4.35
C SER A 93 -6.60 2.58 -4.75
N GLN A 94 -7.36 2.50 -5.86
CA GLN A 94 -7.89 1.24 -6.39
C GLN A 94 -6.76 0.29 -6.77
N ARG A 95 -5.78 0.78 -7.54
CA ARG A 95 -4.62 -0.02 -7.94
C ARG A 95 -3.77 -0.46 -6.75
N LEU A 96 -3.69 0.37 -5.72
CA LEU A 96 -2.97 0.04 -4.51
C LEU A 96 -3.68 -1.06 -3.70
N ALA A 97 -5.00 -0.99 -3.57
CA ALA A 97 -5.81 -2.03 -2.96
C ALA A 97 -5.66 -3.37 -3.71
N ASP A 98 -5.75 -3.34 -5.04
CA ASP A 98 -5.57 -4.53 -5.89
C ASP A 98 -4.17 -5.14 -5.70
N LEU A 99 -3.13 -4.31 -5.68
CA LEU A 99 -1.75 -4.75 -5.49
C LEU A 99 -1.57 -5.43 -4.12
N LEU A 100 -2.10 -4.85 -3.05
CA LEU A 100 -1.99 -5.39 -1.70
C LEU A 100 -2.75 -6.71 -1.55
N LEU A 101 -3.95 -6.81 -2.12
CA LEU A 101 -4.73 -8.05 -2.13
C LEU A 101 -4.01 -9.15 -2.91
N GLN A 102 -3.49 -8.84 -4.10
CA GLN A 102 -2.70 -9.79 -4.90
C GLN A 102 -1.43 -10.24 -4.18
N ALA A 103 -0.72 -9.33 -3.51
CA ALA A 103 0.47 -9.66 -2.74
C ALA A 103 0.15 -10.63 -1.59
N PHE A 104 -0.99 -10.45 -0.91
CA PHE A 104 -1.45 -11.36 0.14
C PHE A 104 -2.02 -12.68 -0.39
N GLU A 105 -2.67 -12.70 -1.56
CA GLU A 105 -3.06 -13.96 -2.21
C GLU A 105 -1.82 -14.76 -2.62
N ALA A 106 -0.79 -14.10 -3.18
CA ALA A 106 0.48 -14.73 -3.49
C ALA A 106 1.20 -15.25 -2.23
N ALA A 107 1.20 -14.45 -1.14
CA ALA A 107 1.76 -14.87 0.13
C ALA A 107 0.96 -16.01 0.80
N SER A 108 -0.36 -15.99 0.74
CA SER A 108 -1.21 -17.07 1.27
C SER A 108 -1.13 -18.35 0.44
N GLY A 109 -0.89 -18.26 -0.88
CA GLY A 109 -0.52 -19.41 -1.71
C GLY A 109 0.85 -20.01 -1.39
N SER A 110 1.73 -19.26 -0.72
CA SER A 110 3.05 -19.74 -0.28
C SER A 110 3.02 -20.42 1.11
N GLN A 111 1.98 -20.18 1.91
CA GLN A 111 1.66 -20.95 3.12
C GLN A 111 0.70 -22.08 2.75
N GLY A 112 1.27 -23.25 2.50
CA GLY A 112 0.61 -24.35 1.79
C GLY A 112 -0.72 -24.85 2.37
N TYR A 113 -1.56 -25.35 1.45
CA TYR A 113 -2.18 -26.67 1.55
C TYR A 113 -2.18 -27.36 0.18
N ILE A 114 -1.76 -28.62 0.19
CA ILE A 114 -2.16 -29.70 -0.73
C ILE A 114 -3.42 -30.34 -0.15
#